data_AF-A0A2G4T0R2-F1
#
_entry.id   AF-A0A2G4T0R2-F1
#
_cell.length_a   1.000
_cell.length_b   1.000
_cell.length_c   1.000
_cell.angle_alpha   90.00
_cell.angle_beta   90.00
_cell.angle_gamma   90.00
#
_symmetry.space_group_name_H-M   'P 1'
#
loop_
_entity.id
_entity.type
_entity.pdbx_description
1 polymer ?
#
loop_
_entity_poly.entity_id
_entity_poly.type
_entity_poly.pdbx_seq_one_letter_code
_entity_poly.pdbx_strand_id
1 'polypeptide(L)'
;MKDINHYLTMMKTTNPLSHHIYMVLKEYGALGASFDCISTKIRDSNRHIQNVDIVTAFDTLMKHDPPLVYLVGFNRLRYTAAEHVHHWLRKGTKEDIYLDPVMWCDISGSIVHPVLDGCCEVVMSRIIKRPGIQYSQLRDASIGLLSEYELYTILKYLVDKNKIISRKVCQSTNRRSIFGRKKLCLSKNELHTGEQIHYWVVNDYYLL
;
A
#
# COMPACT_ATOMS: atom_id res chain seq x y z
N MET A 1 -19.63 4.76 15.26
CA MET A 1 -20.48 4.62 14.05
C MET A 1 -21.25 5.91 13.72
N LYS A 2 -21.85 6.61 14.70
CA LYS A 2 -22.51 7.92 14.49
C LYS A 2 -21.56 9.00 13.94
N ASP A 3 -20.30 8.99 14.38
CA ASP A 3 -19.30 9.98 13.97
C ASP A 3 -18.87 9.81 12.50
N ILE A 4 -18.72 8.57 12.04
CA ILE A 4 -18.34 8.27 10.64
C ILE A 4 -19.36 8.84 9.66
N ASN A 5 -20.66 8.73 9.94
CA ASN A 5 -21.70 9.27 9.05
C ASN A 5 -21.67 10.81 8.98
N HIS A 6 -21.33 11.49 10.07
CA HIS A 6 -21.13 12.94 10.07
C HIS A 6 -19.94 13.34 9.19
N TYR A 7 -18.80 12.65 9.34
CA TYR A 7 -17.61 12.87 8.52
C TYR A 7 -17.86 12.57 7.03
N LEU A 8 -18.60 11.52 6.71
CA LEU A 8 -18.98 11.21 5.32
C LEU A 8 -19.81 12.33 4.70
N THR A 9 -20.73 12.91 5.48
CA THR A 9 -21.57 14.03 4.99
C THR A 9 -20.73 15.26 4.71
N MET A 10 -19.77 15.59 5.57
CA MET A 10 -18.82 16.69 5.33
C MET A 10 -17.90 16.38 4.14
N MET A 11 -17.37 15.17 4.05
CA MET A 11 -16.45 14.74 2.99
C MET A 11 -17.11 14.76 1.62
N LYS A 12 -18.42 14.51 1.53
CA LYS A 12 -19.18 14.67 0.28
C LYS A 12 -19.04 16.08 -0.33
N THR A 13 -18.91 17.11 0.53
CA THR A 13 -18.74 18.51 0.10
C THR A 13 -17.28 18.91 -0.10
N THR A 14 -16.37 18.44 0.75
CA THR A 14 -14.97 18.86 0.75
C THR A 14 -14.08 18.03 -0.19
N ASN A 15 -14.33 16.72 -0.28
CA ASN A 15 -13.59 15.79 -1.14
C ASN A 15 -14.54 14.72 -1.71
N PRO A 16 -15.26 15.05 -2.80
CA PRO A 16 -16.27 14.15 -3.36
C PRO A 16 -15.69 12.84 -3.88
N LEU A 17 -14.41 12.84 -4.29
CA LEU A 17 -13.72 11.62 -4.75
C LEU A 17 -13.46 10.65 -3.59
N SER A 18 -12.92 11.12 -2.47
CA SER A 18 -12.74 10.29 -1.26
C SER A 18 -14.08 9.75 -0.75
N HIS A 19 -15.13 10.56 -0.78
CA HIS A 19 -16.48 10.08 -0.46
C HIS A 19 -16.94 8.97 -1.42
N HIS A 20 -16.76 9.15 -2.73
CA HIS A 20 -17.15 8.15 -3.72
C HIS A 20 -16.36 6.84 -3.56
N ILE A 21 -15.03 6.90 -3.34
CA ILE A 21 -14.19 5.73 -3.03
C ILE A 21 -14.72 4.98 -1.82
N TYR A 22 -15.03 5.70 -0.73
CA TYR A 22 -15.55 5.09 0.48
C TYR A 22 -16.90 4.38 0.24
N MET A 23 -17.82 5.00 -0.51
CA MET A 23 -19.10 4.37 -0.86
C MET A 23 -18.91 3.12 -1.74
N VAL A 24 -17.99 3.16 -2.69
CA VAL A 24 -17.63 1.98 -3.51
C VAL A 24 -17.10 0.85 -2.61
N LEU A 25 -16.26 1.16 -1.63
CA LEU A 25 -15.75 0.16 -0.68
C LEU A 25 -16.85 -0.44 0.19
N LYS A 26 -17.84 0.34 0.61
CA LYS A 26 -19.02 -0.18 1.33
C LYS A 26 -19.77 -1.24 0.53
N GLU A 27 -19.87 -1.06 -0.79
CA GLU A 27 -20.52 -2.05 -1.66
C GLU A 27 -19.76 -3.37 -1.76
N TYR A 28 -18.43 -3.34 -1.63
CA TYR A 28 -17.61 -4.57 -1.59
C TYR A 28 -17.66 -5.29 -0.24
N GLY A 29 -18.13 -4.61 0.81
CA GLY A 29 -18.35 -5.18 2.13
C GLY A 29 -17.09 -5.76 2.78
N ALA A 30 -17.27 -6.87 3.50
CA ALA A 30 -16.21 -7.58 4.21
C ALA A 30 -15.04 -8.03 3.32
N LEU A 31 -15.29 -8.32 2.04
CA LEU A 31 -14.27 -8.81 1.12
C LEU A 31 -13.29 -7.72 0.67
N GLY A 32 -13.67 -6.44 0.77
CA GLY A 32 -12.91 -5.33 0.21
C GLY A 32 -12.63 -5.51 -1.30
N ALA A 33 -11.76 -4.66 -1.84
CA ALA A 33 -11.39 -4.71 -3.26
C ALA A 33 -9.95 -4.29 -3.51
N SER A 34 -9.35 -4.80 -4.59
CA SER A 34 -8.03 -4.34 -5.02
C SER A 34 -8.09 -2.92 -5.59
N PHE A 35 -6.94 -2.25 -5.64
CA PHE A 35 -6.82 -0.94 -6.28
C PHE A 35 -7.34 -0.95 -7.73
N ASP A 36 -7.04 -2.00 -8.49
CA ASP A 36 -7.43 -2.11 -9.90
C ASP A 36 -8.96 -2.19 -10.06
N CYS A 37 -9.64 -2.94 -9.19
CA CYS A 37 -11.10 -3.03 -9.20
C CYS A 37 -11.74 -1.68 -8.88
N ILE A 38 -11.25 -1.00 -7.84
CA ILE A 38 -11.81 0.28 -7.39
C ILE A 38 -11.53 1.37 -8.43
N SER A 39 -10.29 1.46 -8.92
CA SER A 39 -9.90 2.47 -9.92
C SER A 39 -10.66 2.30 -11.24
N THR A 40 -10.94 1.06 -11.66
CA THR A 40 -11.76 0.80 -12.85
C THR A 40 -13.19 1.27 -12.64
N LYS A 41 -13.83 0.90 -11.53
CA LYS A 41 -15.21 1.30 -11.22
C LYS A 41 -15.38 2.83 -11.11
N ILE A 42 -14.39 3.52 -10.56
CA ILE A 42 -14.39 4.99 -10.47
C ILE A 42 -14.24 5.62 -11.85
N ARG A 43 -13.32 5.12 -12.69
CA ARG A 43 -13.11 5.64 -14.05
C ARG A 43 -14.29 5.37 -14.98
N ASP A 44 -14.99 4.26 -14.77
CA ASP A 44 -16.23 3.96 -15.50
C ASP A 44 -17.32 4.99 -15.18
N SER A 45 -17.35 5.49 -13.93
CA SER A 45 -18.27 6.54 -13.48
C SER A 45 -17.80 7.95 -13.88
N ASN A 46 -16.48 8.19 -13.93
CA ASN A 46 -15.90 9.47 -14.35
C ASN A 46 -14.50 9.27 -14.98
N ARG A 47 -14.46 9.30 -16.32
CA ARG A 47 -13.25 9.02 -17.12
C ARG A 47 -12.13 10.05 -16.97
N HIS A 48 -12.41 11.22 -16.40
CA HIS A 48 -11.40 12.29 -16.25
C HIS A 48 -10.48 12.08 -15.05
N ILE A 49 -10.88 11.24 -14.08
CA ILE A 49 -10.13 10.98 -12.85
C ILE A 49 -8.86 10.20 -13.18
N GLN A 50 -7.70 10.73 -12.77
CA GLN A 50 -6.41 10.09 -12.95
C GLN A 50 -6.08 9.18 -11.74
N ASN A 51 -5.18 8.22 -11.94
CA ASN A 51 -4.73 7.35 -10.85
C ASN A 51 -4.13 8.13 -9.67
N VAL A 52 -3.43 9.24 -9.96
CA VAL A 52 -2.85 10.10 -8.92
C VAL A 52 -3.93 10.69 -7.99
N ASP A 53 -5.10 11.04 -8.54
CA ASP A 53 -6.21 11.59 -7.76
C ASP A 53 -6.80 10.51 -6.84
N ILE A 54 -6.98 9.30 -7.38
CA ILE A 54 -7.51 8.14 -6.64
C ILE A 54 -6.57 7.77 -5.49
N VAL A 55 -5.27 7.72 -5.77
CA VAL A 55 -4.23 7.44 -4.76
C VAL A 55 -4.22 8.50 -3.67
N THR A 56 -4.27 9.79 -4.03
CA THR A 56 -4.32 10.90 -3.06
C THR A 56 -5.58 10.81 -2.20
N ALA A 57 -6.71 10.41 -2.79
CA ALA A 57 -7.96 10.23 -2.07
C ALA A 57 -7.91 9.03 -1.11
N PHE A 58 -7.26 7.92 -1.48
CA PHE A 58 -6.99 6.81 -0.55
C PHE A 58 -6.07 7.23 0.60
N ASP A 59 -4.99 7.95 0.30
CA ASP A 59 -4.06 8.45 1.32
C ASP A 59 -4.78 9.34 2.35
N THR A 60 -5.67 10.22 1.87
CA THR A 60 -6.54 11.05 2.72
C THR A 60 -7.44 10.20 3.63
N LEU A 61 -8.06 9.14 3.10
CA LEU A 61 -8.95 8.26 3.86
C LEU A 61 -8.20 7.40 4.88
N MET A 62 -6.99 6.97 4.56
CA MET A 62 -6.14 6.16 5.44
C MET A 62 -5.47 6.98 6.54
N LYS A 63 -5.19 8.27 6.28
CA LYS A 63 -4.60 9.20 7.25
C LYS A 63 -5.61 9.92 8.14
N HIS A 64 -6.91 9.80 7.84
CA HIS A 64 -7.95 10.30 8.72
C HIS A 64 -7.83 9.67 10.12
N ASP A 65 -8.23 10.39 11.17
CA ASP A 65 -8.23 9.88 12.54
C ASP A 65 -9.67 9.86 13.11
N PRO A 66 -10.26 8.68 13.36
CA PRO A 66 -9.74 7.34 13.07
C PRO A 66 -9.74 7.02 11.56
N PRO A 67 -8.87 6.13 11.04
CA PRO A 67 -8.81 5.80 9.62
C PRO A 67 -10.16 5.31 9.09
N LEU A 68 -10.56 5.82 7.92
CA LEU A 68 -11.83 5.46 7.28
C LEU A 68 -11.67 4.25 6.34
N VAL A 69 -10.47 4.07 5.80
CA VAL A 69 -10.12 2.96 4.92
C VAL A 69 -8.84 2.31 5.42
N TYR A 70 -8.79 0.99 5.34
CA TYR A 70 -7.64 0.19 5.70
C TYR A 70 -7.16 -0.59 4.48
N LEU A 71 -5.83 -0.67 4.33
CA LEU A 71 -5.20 -1.61 3.43
C LEU A 71 -4.97 -2.91 4.21
N VAL A 72 -5.56 -4.00 3.73
CA VAL A 72 -5.59 -5.32 4.36
C VAL A 72 -5.27 -6.39 3.31
N GLY A 73 -5.07 -7.62 3.75
CA GLY A 73 -4.97 -8.75 2.83
C GLY A 73 -4.14 -9.89 3.37
N PHE A 74 -4.01 -10.92 2.53
CA PHE A 74 -3.05 -12.01 2.70
C PHE A 74 -2.32 -12.17 1.37
N ASN A 75 -2.85 -13.01 0.48
CA ASN A 75 -2.26 -13.28 -0.83
C ASN A 75 -2.33 -12.11 -1.82
N ARG A 76 -3.26 -11.16 -1.59
CA ARG A 76 -3.42 -9.96 -2.42
C ARG A 76 -3.79 -8.78 -1.54
N LEU A 77 -3.25 -7.61 -1.84
CA LEU A 77 -3.63 -6.36 -1.19
C LEU A 77 -5.05 -5.94 -1.57
N ARG A 78 -5.82 -5.53 -0.56
CA ARG A 78 -7.21 -5.11 -0.66
C ARG A 78 -7.45 -3.90 0.22
N TYR A 79 -8.25 -2.96 -0.27
CA TYR A 79 -8.78 -1.88 0.54
C TYR A 79 -10.14 -2.30 1.09
N THR A 80 -10.40 -1.94 2.35
CA THR A 80 -11.69 -2.17 3.01
C THR A 80 -12.09 -0.94 3.82
N ALA A 81 -13.39 -0.73 3.99
CA ALA A 81 -13.91 0.32 4.85
C ALA A 81 -13.69 -0.03 6.33
N ALA A 82 -13.54 0.98 7.19
CA ALA A 82 -13.30 0.82 8.63
C ALA A 82 -14.31 -0.11 9.32
N GLU A 83 -15.58 -0.08 8.91
CA GLU A 83 -16.63 -0.95 9.47
C GLU A 83 -16.42 -2.45 9.18
N HIS A 84 -15.61 -2.79 8.18
CA HIS A 84 -15.35 -4.16 7.74
C HIS A 84 -13.93 -4.64 8.06
N VAL A 85 -13.07 -3.80 8.62
CA VAL A 85 -11.66 -4.13 8.87
C VAL A 85 -11.49 -5.34 9.80
N HIS A 86 -12.40 -5.50 10.77
CA HIS A 86 -12.36 -6.58 11.76
C HIS A 86 -12.41 -7.99 11.15
N HIS A 87 -12.90 -8.16 9.92
CA HIS A 87 -12.87 -9.44 9.20
C HIS A 87 -11.46 -9.85 8.75
N TRP A 88 -10.54 -8.89 8.66
CA TRP A 88 -9.16 -9.09 8.21
C TRP A 88 -8.15 -9.15 9.35
N LEU A 89 -8.60 -8.86 10.56
CA LEU A 89 -7.76 -8.79 11.75
C LEU A 89 -8.07 -9.97 12.67
N ARG A 90 -7.06 -10.38 13.43
CA ARG A 90 -7.24 -11.40 14.48
C ARG A 90 -7.78 -10.75 15.74
N LYS A 91 -8.74 -11.38 16.40
CA LYS A 91 -9.19 -10.96 17.73
C LYS A 91 -8.06 -11.19 18.75
N GLY A 92 -7.69 -10.15 19.48
CA GLY A 92 -6.70 -10.20 20.55
C GLY A 92 -7.23 -10.90 21.81
N THR A 93 -6.33 -11.05 22.79
CA THR A 93 -6.67 -11.67 24.09
C THR A 93 -7.47 -10.76 25.02
N LYS A 94 -7.39 -9.44 24.81
CA LYS A 94 -8.24 -8.44 25.48
C LYS A 94 -9.47 -8.17 24.61
N GLU A 95 -10.61 -8.01 25.26
CA GLU A 95 -11.85 -7.62 24.56
C GLU A 95 -11.65 -6.33 23.77
N ASP A 96 -12.23 -6.29 22.57
CA ASP A 96 -12.19 -5.18 21.60
C ASP A 96 -10.84 -4.82 20.95
N ILE A 97 -9.77 -5.59 21.19
CA ILE A 97 -8.50 -5.39 20.46
C ILE A 97 -8.46 -6.29 19.23
N TYR A 98 -8.25 -5.68 18.06
CA TYR A 98 -7.98 -6.39 16.81
C TYR A 98 -6.52 -6.19 16.40
N LEU A 99 -5.87 -7.26 15.98
CA LEU A 99 -4.43 -7.33 15.70
C LEU A 99 -4.18 -7.76 14.27
N ASP A 100 -3.12 -7.22 13.67
CA ASP A 100 -2.67 -7.63 12.34
C ASP A 100 -2.23 -9.11 12.33
N PRO A 101 -2.65 -9.91 11.35
CA PRO A 101 -2.29 -11.32 11.24
C PRO A 101 -0.94 -11.50 10.52
N VAL A 102 0.14 -10.92 11.05
CA VAL A 102 1.49 -10.99 10.48
C VAL A 102 2.40 -11.94 11.27
N MET A 103 3.30 -12.64 10.59
CA MET A 103 4.13 -13.69 11.21
C MET A 103 5.12 -13.20 12.29
N TRP A 104 5.45 -11.91 12.32
CA TRP A 104 6.32 -11.31 13.34
C TRP A 104 5.57 -10.74 14.54
N CYS A 105 4.27 -11.00 14.66
CA CYS A 105 3.48 -10.67 15.84
C CYS A 105 3.09 -11.95 16.59
N ASP A 106 3.23 -11.94 17.91
CA ASP A 106 2.81 -13.06 18.75
C ASP A 106 1.28 -13.09 18.95
N ILE A 107 0.81 -14.08 19.74
CA ILE A 107 -0.62 -14.20 20.07
C ILE A 107 -1.16 -13.02 20.90
N SER A 108 -0.28 -12.26 21.56
CA SER A 108 -0.64 -11.07 22.36
C SER A 108 -0.66 -9.78 21.53
N GLY A 109 -0.11 -9.79 20.32
CA GLY A 109 0.09 -8.63 19.47
C GLY A 109 1.46 -7.95 19.63
N SER A 110 2.34 -8.52 20.44
CA SER A 110 3.70 -8.04 20.63
C SER A 110 4.59 -8.42 19.44
N ILE A 111 5.43 -7.48 19.02
CA ILE A 111 6.36 -7.68 17.89
C ILE A 111 7.52 -8.57 18.34
N VAL A 112 7.73 -9.69 17.64
CA VAL A 112 8.87 -10.57 17.80
C VAL A 112 10.00 -10.06 16.90
N HIS A 113 10.80 -9.15 17.43
CA HIS A 113 11.85 -8.45 16.68
C HIS A 113 12.78 -9.36 15.87
N PRO A 114 13.28 -10.51 16.39
CA PRO A 114 14.15 -11.40 15.61
C PRO A 114 13.50 -11.92 14.32
N VAL A 115 12.19 -12.17 14.33
CA VAL A 115 11.45 -12.62 13.14
C VAL A 115 11.31 -11.46 12.15
N LEU A 116 10.91 -10.28 12.64
CA LEU A 116 10.80 -9.08 11.80
C LEU A 116 12.12 -8.73 11.14
N ASP A 117 13.22 -8.74 11.89
CA ASP A 117 14.56 -8.40 11.41
C ASP A 117 15.03 -9.42 10.36
N GLY A 118 14.82 -10.72 10.60
CA GLY A 118 15.11 -11.76 9.61
C GLY A 118 14.33 -11.58 8.30
N CYS A 119 13.03 -11.29 8.38
CA CYS A 119 12.21 -10.99 7.20
C CYS A 119 12.71 -9.73 6.46
N CYS A 120 13.07 -8.68 7.21
CA CYS A 120 13.65 -7.45 6.66
C CYS A 120 14.97 -7.73 5.92
N GLU A 121 15.86 -8.52 6.51
CA GLU A 121 17.14 -8.91 5.91
C GLU A 121 16.97 -9.71 4.62
N VAL A 122 16.00 -10.63 4.57
CA VAL A 122 15.70 -11.40 3.36
C VAL A 122 15.23 -10.47 2.24
N VAL A 123 14.29 -9.56 2.53
CA VAL A 123 13.78 -8.59 1.54
C VAL A 123 14.92 -7.66 1.10
N MET A 124 15.69 -7.11 2.03
CA MET A 124 16.84 -6.26 1.73
C MET A 124 17.88 -7.00 0.88
N SER A 125 18.23 -8.24 1.19
CA SER A 125 19.18 -9.05 0.42
C SER A 125 18.75 -9.21 -1.04
N ARG A 126 17.45 -9.36 -1.29
CA ARG A 126 16.91 -9.40 -2.66
C ARG A 126 17.05 -8.07 -3.38
N ILE A 127 16.76 -6.96 -2.70
CA ILE A 127 16.96 -5.61 -3.24
C ILE A 127 18.45 -5.37 -3.51
N ILE A 128 19.35 -5.79 -2.60
CA ILE A 128 20.81 -5.66 -2.75
C ILE A 128 21.30 -6.36 -4.02
N LYS A 129 20.86 -7.61 -4.24
CA LYS A 129 21.22 -8.40 -5.43
C LYS A 129 20.66 -7.84 -6.74
N ARG A 130 19.57 -7.08 -6.68
CA ARG A 130 18.92 -6.49 -7.86
C ARG A 130 18.42 -5.07 -7.54
N PRO A 131 19.30 -4.05 -7.60
CA PRO A 131 18.89 -2.66 -7.40
C PRO A 131 17.84 -2.25 -8.42
N GLY A 132 16.83 -1.51 -7.98
CA GLY A 132 15.70 -1.14 -8.81
C GLY A 132 14.78 -2.32 -9.12
N ILE A 133 14.73 -3.33 -8.25
CA ILE A 133 13.76 -4.42 -8.38
C ILE A 133 12.33 -3.87 -8.22
N GLN A 134 11.41 -4.38 -9.04
CA GLN A 134 10.00 -4.00 -8.99
C GLN A 134 9.25 -4.71 -7.87
N TYR A 135 8.16 -4.11 -7.36
CA TYR A 135 7.28 -4.77 -6.38
C TYR A 135 6.81 -6.15 -6.83
N SER A 136 6.36 -6.29 -8.09
CA SER A 136 5.94 -7.57 -8.65
C SER A 136 7.05 -8.63 -8.61
N GLN A 137 8.27 -8.23 -8.97
CA GLN A 137 9.44 -9.12 -8.96
C GLN A 137 9.83 -9.53 -7.52
N LEU A 138 9.73 -8.61 -6.56
CA LEU A 138 9.94 -8.91 -5.14
C LEU A 138 8.86 -9.86 -4.62
N ARG A 139 7.60 -9.59 -4.94
CA ARG A 139 6.46 -10.44 -4.58
C ARG A 139 6.67 -11.84 -5.13
N ASP A 140 6.93 -11.96 -6.43
CA ASP A 140 7.11 -13.26 -7.09
C ASP A 140 8.31 -14.03 -6.51
N ALA A 141 9.39 -13.33 -6.15
CA ALA A 141 10.56 -13.94 -5.49
C ALA A 141 10.34 -14.30 -4.01
N SER A 142 9.26 -13.77 -3.39
CA SER A 142 8.92 -14.00 -1.98
C SER A 142 7.74 -14.96 -1.81
N ILE A 143 7.17 -15.48 -2.91
CA ILE A 143 6.09 -16.46 -2.88
C ILE A 143 6.52 -17.67 -2.03
N GLY A 144 5.65 -18.05 -1.09
CA GLY A 144 5.88 -19.16 -0.16
C GLY A 144 6.66 -18.79 1.10
N LEU A 145 7.33 -17.63 1.14
CA LEU A 145 7.97 -17.11 2.34
C LEU A 145 7.12 -16.04 3.03
N LEU A 146 6.59 -15.09 2.25
CA LEU A 146 5.78 -13.97 2.73
C LEU A 146 4.50 -13.87 1.92
N SER A 147 3.40 -13.51 2.58
CA SER A 147 2.21 -13.05 1.90
C SER A 147 2.43 -11.67 1.25
N GLU A 148 1.56 -11.28 0.32
CA GLU A 148 1.67 -9.97 -0.35
C GLU A 148 1.49 -8.82 0.66
N TYR A 149 0.59 -9.02 1.63
CA TYR A 149 0.38 -8.08 2.74
C TYR A 149 1.61 -7.96 3.65
N GLU A 150 2.25 -9.08 4.00
CA GLU A 150 3.45 -9.06 4.82
C GLU A 150 4.61 -8.39 4.09
N LEU A 151 4.82 -8.71 2.81
CA LEU A 151 5.83 -8.05 1.99
C LEU A 151 5.59 -6.54 1.93
N TYR A 152 4.35 -6.10 1.72
CA TYR A 152 4.00 -4.69 1.75
C TYR A 152 4.33 -4.04 3.09
N THR A 153 3.99 -4.71 4.20
CA THR A 153 4.22 -4.17 5.55
C THR A 153 5.71 -4.07 5.87
N ILE A 154 6.52 -5.04 5.44
CA ILE A 154 7.99 -4.99 5.56
C ILE A 154 8.56 -3.85 4.72
N LEU A 155 8.13 -3.71 3.46
CA LEU A 155 8.59 -2.61 2.61
C LEU A 155 8.22 -1.25 3.19
N LYS A 156 7.00 -1.13 3.74
CA LYS A 156 6.57 0.07 4.46
C LYS A 156 7.46 0.36 5.65
N TYR A 157 7.69 -0.64 6.50
CA TYR A 157 8.58 -0.52 7.65
C TYR A 157 10.02 -0.11 7.24
N LEU A 158 10.57 -0.69 6.18
CA LEU A 158 11.90 -0.36 5.67
C LEU A 158 11.99 1.06 5.10
N VAL A 159 10.94 1.53 4.41
CA VAL A 159 10.87 2.92 3.92
C VAL A 159 10.75 3.90 5.09
N ASP A 160 9.87 3.62 6.06
CA ASP A 160 9.65 4.47 7.23
C ASP A 160 10.92 4.57 8.09
N LYS A 161 11.73 3.50 8.14
CA LYS A 161 13.05 3.49 8.81
C LYS A 161 14.18 4.05 7.94
N ASN A 162 13.89 4.60 6.76
CA ASN A 162 14.88 5.10 5.79
C ASN A 162 15.98 4.08 5.45
N LYS A 163 15.66 2.77 5.46
CA LYS A 163 16.58 1.71 5.03
C LYS A 163 16.50 1.45 3.53
N ILE A 164 15.35 1.70 2.92
CA ILE A 164 15.14 1.58 1.47
C ILE A 164 14.52 2.84 0.90
N ILE A 165 14.77 3.07 -0.39
CA ILE A 165 14.18 4.13 -1.20
C ILE A 165 13.16 3.47 -2.12
N SER A 166 11.91 3.89 -2.05
CA SER A 166 10.89 3.55 -3.03
C SER A 166 10.78 4.69 -4.05
N ARG A 167 10.91 4.40 -5.34
CA ARG A 167 10.72 5.43 -6.38
C ARG A 167 9.85 4.92 -7.49
N LYS A 168 8.94 5.78 -7.94
CA LYS A 168 8.23 5.59 -9.20
C LYS A 168 9.19 5.93 -10.33
N VAL A 169 9.27 5.03 -11.31
CA VAL A 169 9.96 5.32 -12.56
C VAL A 169 8.95 5.97 -13.50
N CYS A 170 9.01 7.30 -13.61
CA CYS A 170 8.25 8.03 -14.62
C CYS A 170 9.00 7.95 -15.95
N GLN A 171 8.38 7.31 -16.95
CA GLN A 171 8.87 7.38 -18.33
C GLN A 171 8.55 8.76 -18.89
N SER A 172 9.56 9.63 -19.01
CA SER A 172 9.44 10.85 -19.80
C SER A 172 9.30 10.46 -21.28
N THR A 173 8.08 10.44 -21.81
CA THR A 173 7.82 10.29 -23.24
C THR A 173 8.15 11.58 -23.97
N ASN A 174 9.45 11.90 -24.09
CA ASN A 174 9.86 12.84 -25.12
C ASN A 174 9.76 12.10 -26.46
N ARG A 175 8.59 12.18 -27.10
CA ARG A 175 8.14 11.44 -28.30
C ARG A 175 8.99 11.66 -29.58
N ARG A 176 10.23 12.16 -29.47
CA ARG A 176 11.04 12.58 -30.62
C ARG A 176 12.25 11.71 -30.93
N SER A 177 12.53 10.65 -30.17
CA SER A 177 13.63 9.74 -30.55
C SER A 177 13.41 8.31 -30.09
N ILE A 178 13.46 7.39 -31.05
CA ILE A 178 13.49 5.93 -30.89
C ILE A 178 14.78 5.48 -30.17
N PHE A 179 15.79 6.35 -30.11
CA PHE A 179 17.06 6.19 -29.41
C PHE A 179 17.19 7.11 -28.19
N GLY A 180 16.10 7.77 -27.80
CA GLY A 180 16.10 8.68 -26.65
C GLY A 180 16.39 7.92 -25.37
N ARG A 181 17.51 8.24 -24.70
CA ARG A 181 17.79 7.73 -23.35
C ARG A 181 16.59 8.05 -22.46
N LYS A 182 15.94 7.01 -21.95
CA LYS A 182 14.82 7.12 -21.02
C LYS A 182 15.35 7.78 -19.74
N LYS A 183 15.07 9.07 -19.55
CA LYS A 183 15.36 9.74 -18.28
C LYS A 183 14.44 9.15 -17.22
N LEU A 184 15.04 8.48 -16.23
CA LEU A 184 14.36 8.07 -15.01
C LEU A 184 14.05 9.34 -14.22
N CYS A 185 12.81 9.80 -14.26
CA CYS A 185 12.38 10.83 -13.32
C CYS A 185 11.97 10.11 -12.03
N LEU A 186 12.69 10.42 -10.96
CA LEU A 186 12.58 9.77 -9.66
C LEU A 186 11.60 10.56 -8.80
N SER A 187 10.46 9.96 -8.44
CA SER A 187 9.53 10.57 -7.47
C SER A 187 10.12 10.57 -6.07
N LYS A 188 9.51 11.34 -5.16
CA LYS A 188 9.75 11.21 -3.72
C LYS A 188 9.34 9.80 -3.23
N ASN A 189 9.85 9.40 -2.06
CA ASN A 189 9.56 8.12 -1.40
C ASN A 189 8.05 7.97 -1.19
N GLU A 190 7.40 7.24 -2.09
CA GLU A 190 5.97 6.98 -2.04
C GLU A 190 5.73 5.48 -2.26
N LEU A 191 4.99 4.86 -1.35
CA LEU A 191 4.56 3.46 -1.43
C LEU A 191 3.22 3.40 -2.15
N HIS A 192 3.21 3.76 -3.43
CA HIS A 192 1.99 3.72 -4.24
C HIS A 192 1.62 2.31 -4.71
N THR A 193 0.54 1.81 -4.13
CA THR A 193 -0.14 0.59 -4.54
C THR A 193 -0.72 0.76 -5.96
N GLY A 194 -0.20 0.02 -6.94
CA GLY A 194 -0.78 -0.05 -8.30
C GLY A 194 0.11 0.42 -9.46
N GLU A 195 1.31 0.93 -9.19
CA GLU A 195 2.25 1.36 -10.26
C GLU A 195 3.62 0.68 -10.15
N GLN A 196 4.46 0.82 -11.19
CA GLN A 196 5.82 0.28 -11.25
C GLN A 196 6.76 0.98 -10.25
N ILE A 197 6.63 0.65 -8.98
CA ILE A 197 7.57 1.07 -7.93
C ILE A 197 8.79 0.18 -7.99
N HIS A 198 9.93 0.83 -7.96
CA HIS A 198 11.23 0.22 -7.91
C HIS A 198 11.85 0.54 -6.56
N TYR A 199 12.63 -0.40 -6.02
CA TYR A 199 13.24 -0.29 -4.70
C TYR A 199 14.76 -0.33 -4.78
N TRP A 200 15.40 0.50 -3.94
CA TRP A 200 16.84 0.55 -3.72
C TRP A 200 17.14 0.58 -2.23
N VAL A 201 18.31 0.12 -1.80
CA VAL A 201 18.75 0.27 -0.41
C VAL A 201 19.37 1.65 -0.20
N VAL A 202 19.11 2.28 0.94
CA VAL A 202 19.75 3.53 1.38
C VAL A 202 21.11 3.18 1.99
N ASN A 203 22.15 3.97 1.71
CA ASN A 203 23.57 3.83 2.09
C ASN A 203 24.45 3.14 1.04
N ASP A 204 25.77 3.34 1.19
CA ASP A 204 26.93 3.04 0.31
C ASP A 204 27.05 1.61 -0.28
N TYR A 205 25.99 0.82 -0.26
CA TYR A 205 25.85 -0.44 -0.99
C TYR A 205 25.95 -0.27 -2.51
N TYR A 206 25.72 0.94 -3.00
CA TYR A 206 25.83 1.28 -4.41
C TYR A 206 26.57 2.61 -4.56
N LEU A 207 27.67 2.59 -5.31
CA LEU A 207 28.29 3.79 -5.85
C LEU A 207 27.34 4.34 -6.92
N LEU A 208 26.47 5.28 -6.54
CA LEU A 208 25.63 6.04 -7.48
C LEU A 208 26.38 7.23 -8.04
#